data_AF-A0A412RST1-F1
#
_entry.id   AF-A0A412RST1-F1
#
_cell.length_a   1.000
_cell.length_b   1.000
_cell.length_c   1.000
_cell.angle_alpha   90.00
_cell.angle_beta   90.00
_cell.angle_gamma   90.00
#
_symmetry.space_group_name_H-M   'P 1'
#
loop_
_entity.id
_entity.type
_entity.pdbx_description
1 polymer ?
#
loop_
_entity_poly.entity_id
_entity_poly.type
_entity_poly.pdbx_seq_one_letter_code
_entity_poly.pdbx_strand_id
1 'polypeptide(L)'
;MKHQLRSSFSTQGRRMAGARALWMANGMKKEQLGKPIIAIVNSFTQFVPGHVHLHEIGQQVKAEIEKLGCFAAEFNTIAIDDGIAMGHDGMLYSLPSRDIIADSVEYMVNAHKADAMVCISNCDKITPGMLMAAMRLNIPTVFVSGGPMEAGEWNGQHLDLIDAMIKSADESVSDADVAQIEQHACPSCGCCSGMFTANSMNCLNEAIGLALPGNGTIVATHANRTQLFKDAAKLIVENAYKYYEDGDDSVLPRSIATRQAFLNAMTLDIAMGGSTNTVLHLLAVAHEAEADFSMDDIDMLSRKTPCLCKVAPNTQKYHIQDVNRAGGIIAIMSELAKGGLVDTNVKRVDGMTLADVIDKYGITSPNVCEEAVKKYKSAAAGKFNLVLGSQDVYYKELDTDRAGGCIRDLEHAYSKDGGLAVLKGNIAQDGCVVKTAGVDESIWKFTGPAKVFDSQDAACDGILAGKVVSGDVVVITHEGPKGGPGMQEMLYPTSYIKSRHLGKECALITDGRFSGGTSGLSIGHISPEAAAGGNIGKIQDGDIIEIDIPGRAINVKLTDEELAARPMTPVTRQREVSKSLKAYASMVSSADKGAVRLID
;
A
#
# COMPACT_ATOMS: atom_id res chain seq x y z
N MET A 1 -0.41 37.65 -2.85
CA MET A 1 -1.34 36.53 -2.69
C MET A 1 -2.35 36.54 -3.82
N LYS A 2 -2.21 35.64 -4.80
CA LYS A 2 -3.24 35.41 -5.82
C LYS A 2 -4.40 34.58 -5.28
N HIS A 3 -4.11 33.62 -4.39
CA HIS A 3 -5.12 32.91 -3.61
C HIS A 3 -5.08 33.36 -2.14
N GLN A 4 -6.24 33.48 -1.51
CA GLN A 4 -6.32 33.83 -0.08
C GLN A 4 -5.86 32.65 0.79
N LEU A 5 -4.96 32.89 1.76
CA LEU A 5 -4.62 31.86 2.76
C LEU A 5 -5.87 31.40 3.50
N ARG A 6 -6.03 30.09 3.65
CA ARG A 6 -7.07 29.49 4.48
C ARG A 6 -6.88 29.92 5.94
N SER A 7 -5.64 29.98 6.40
CA SER A 7 -5.32 30.42 7.76
C SER A 7 -5.66 31.87 8.04
N SER A 8 -5.87 32.71 7.01
CA SER A 8 -6.26 34.12 7.20
C SER A 8 -7.57 34.27 7.99
N PHE A 9 -8.46 33.28 7.91
CA PHE A 9 -9.71 33.23 8.67
C PHE A 9 -9.51 33.12 10.18
N SER A 10 -8.37 32.60 10.66
CA SER A 10 -8.06 32.50 12.09
C SER A 10 -6.90 33.41 12.52
N THR A 11 -6.15 33.98 11.57
CA THR A 11 -4.97 34.81 11.87
C THR A 11 -5.17 36.30 11.57
N GLN A 12 -6.14 36.71 10.74
CA GLN A 12 -6.30 38.12 10.34
C GLN A 12 -7.58 38.79 10.89
N GLY A 13 -7.57 40.12 10.95
CA GLY A 13 -8.71 40.93 11.36
C GLY A 13 -8.91 41.07 12.88
N ARG A 14 -9.60 42.13 13.30
CA ARG A 14 -9.84 42.46 14.72
C ARG A 14 -10.62 41.38 15.45
N ARG A 15 -11.62 40.77 14.80
CA ARG A 15 -12.51 39.76 15.40
C ARG A 15 -11.80 38.45 15.73
N MET A 16 -10.70 38.13 15.05
CA MET A 16 -9.93 36.90 15.28
C MET A 16 -8.80 37.08 16.32
N ALA A 17 -8.88 38.09 17.18
CA ALA A 17 -7.90 38.30 18.25
C ALA A 17 -7.83 37.09 19.21
N GLY A 18 -8.96 36.45 19.52
CA GLY A 18 -8.99 35.25 20.36
C GLY A 18 -8.27 34.06 19.72
N ALA A 19 -8.52 33.80 18.43
CA ALA A 19 -7.82 32.74 17.69
C ALA A 19 -6.31 33.00 17.61
N ARG A 20 -5.89 34.24 17.32
CA ARG A 20 -4.46 34.61 17.37
C ARG A 20 -3.84 34.39 18.75
N ALA A 21 -4.54 34.71 19.84
CA ALA A 21 -4.03 34.46 21.19
C ALA A 21 -3.79 32.96 21.44
N LEU A 22 -4.68 32.10 20.96
CA LEU A 22 -4.50 30.64 21.01
C LEU A 22 -3.35 30.17 20.13
N TRP A 23 -3.19 30.71 18.92
CA TRP A 23 -2.04 30.41 18.08
C TRP A 23 -0.72 30.81 18.71
N MET A 24 -0.65 31.97 19.37
CA MET A 24 0.53 32.39 20.14
C MET A 24 0.80 31.46 21.32
N ALA A 25 -0.23 30.99 22.00
CA ALA A 25 -0.09 29.99 23.07
C ALA A 25 0.44 28.64 22.54
N ASN A 26 0.10 28.28 21.29
CA ASN A 26 0.66 27.13 20.59
C ASN A 26 2.12 27.33 20.11
N GLY A 27 2.70 28.52 20.34
CA GLY A 27 4.07 28.85 19.97
C GLY A 27 4.23 29.61 18.66
N MET A 28 3.15 30.05 18.01
CA MET A 28 3.23 30.89 16.81
C MET A 28 3.85 32.25 17.14
N LYS A 29 4.92 32.59 16.43
CA LYS A 29 5.63 33.86 16.54
C LYS A 29 4.94 34.94 15.71
N LYS A 30 5.13 36.20 16.09
CA LYS A 30 4.50 37.34 15.39
C LYS A 30 4.94 37.42 13.93
N GLU A 31 6.18 37.04 13.62
CA GLU A 31 6.79 37.06 12.28
C GLU A 31 6.25 35.95 11.36
N GLN A 32 5.52 34.98 11.93
CA GLN A 32 4.83 33.92 11.19
C GLN A 32 3.38 34.31 10.82
N LEU A 33 2.81 35.34 11.44
CA LEU A 33 1.45 35.80 11.10
C LEU A 33 1.39 36.32 9.66
N GLY A 34 0.41 35.83 8.91
CA GLY A 34 0.23 36.19 7.50
C GLY A 34 1.05 35.34 6.53
N LYS A 35 1.81 34.36 7.02
CA LYS A 35 2.48 33.33 6.22
C LYS A 35 1.70 32.01 6.27
N PRO A 36 1.96 31.07 5.35
CA PRO A 36 1.31 29.76 5.37
C PRO A 36 1.47 29.03 6.72
N ILE A 37 0.38 28.46 7.22
CA ILE A 37 0.37 27.46 8.29
C ILE A 37 0.50 26.08 7.65
N ILE A 38 1.57 25.36 7.95
CA ILE A 38 1.82 24.02 7.43
C ILE A 38 1.44 22.98 8.49
N ALA A 39 0.51 22.08 8.14
CA ALA A 39 0.17 20.94 8.98
C ALA A 39 1.16 19.81 8.74
N ILE A 40 1.78 19.29 9.80
CA ILE A 40 2.54 18.05 9.75
C ILE A 40 1.59 16.95 10.20
N VAL A 41 1.10 16.20 9.22
CA VAL A 41 0.17 15.09 9.42
C VAL A 41 1.00 13.85 9.73
N ASN A 42 1.19 13.55 11.01
CA ASN A 42 1.97 12.41 11.45
C ASN A 42 1.05 11.23 11.85
N SER A 43 1.62 10.03 11.89
CA SER A 43 0.95 8.80 12.29
C SER A 43 1.74 8.07 13.38
N PHE A 44 2.49 8.82 14.20
CA PHE A 44 3.30 8.24 15.28
C PHE A 44 2.42 7.51 16.29
N THR A 45 2.85 6.29 16.64
CA THR A 45 2.32 5.51 17.75
C THR A 45 3.37 4.48 18.15
N GLN A 46 3.39 4.13 19.44
CA GLN A 46 4.30 3.09 19.95
C GLN A 46 3.78 1.67 19.71
N PHE A 47 2.52 1.50 19.30
CA PHE A 47 1.95 0.19 18.98
C PHE A 47 2.44 -0.40 17.65
N VAL A 48 3.03 0.41 16.78
CA VAL A 48 3.33 0.04 15.39
C VAL A 48 4.83 0.24 15.14
N PRO A 49 5.65 -0.81 14.99
CA PRO A 49 7.09 -0.72 14.73
C PRO A 49 7.44 0.12 13.50
N GLY A 50 6.55 0.17 12.51
CA GLY A 50 6.71 1.03 11.35
C GLY A 50 6.50 2.53 11.60
N HIS A 51 6.13 2.92 12.82
CA HIS A 51 5.75 4.28 13.18
C HIS A 51 6.43 4.81 14.45
N VAL A 52 7.09 3.95 15.25
CA VAL A 52 7.74 4.34 16.52
C VAL A 52 8.78 5.44 16.36
N HIS A 53 9.47 5.47 15.21
CA HIS A 53 10.54 6.42 14.89
C HIS A 53 10.02 7.75 14.34
N LEU A 54 8.71 7.89 14.14
CA LEU A 54 8.12 9.09 13.52
C LEU A 54 7.97 10.28 14.47
N HIS A 55 8.11 10.08 15.78
CA HIS A 55 7.96 11.17 16.75
C HIS A 55 9.05 12.24 16.58
N GLU A 56 10.31 11.82 16.59
CA GLU A 56 11.45 12.74 16.53
C GLU A 56 11.56 13.41 15.16
N ILE A 57 11.32 12.67 14.09
CA ILE A 57 11.40 13.21 12.73
C ILE A 57 10.28 14.23 12.46
N GLY A 58 9.09 14.07 13.07
CA GLY A 58 8.02 15.08 13.04
C GLY A 58 8.48 16.43 13.60
N GLN A 59 9.20 16.41 14.74
CA GLN A 59 9.78 17.64 15.32
C GLN A 59 10.89 18.24 14.45
N GLN A 60 11.69 17.40 13.78
CA GLN A 60 12.70 17.88 12.83
C GLN A 60 12.06 18.55 11.61
N VAL A 61 11.02 17.95 11.01
CA VAL A 61 10.26 18.55 9.91
C VAL A 61 9.67 19.90 10.33
N LYS A 62 9.10 19.99 11.54
CA LYS A 62 8.63 21.25 12.12
C LYS A 62 9.73 22.29 12.15
N ALA A 63 10.90 21.95 12.69
CA ALA A 63 12.02 22.87 12.79
C ALA A 63 12.52 23.33 11.41
N GLU A 64 12.56 22.46 10.40
CA GLU A 64 12.96 22.85 9.04
C GLU A 64 11.95 23.81 8.39
N ILE A 65 10.65 23.59 8.55
CA ILE A 65 9.62 24.51 8.05
C ILE A 65 9.71 25.87 8.76
N GLU A 66 9.92 25.87 10.08
CA GLU A 66 10.02 27.11 10.86
C GLU A 66 11.26 27.94 10.50
N LYS A 67 12.37 27.31 10.10
CA LYS A 67 13.55 28.02 9.56
C LYS A 67 13.24 28.79 8.28
N LEU A 68 12.27 28.31 7.49
CA LEU A 68 11.77 28.99 6.29
C LEU A 68 10.71 30.06 6.62
N GLY A 69 10.42 30.27 7.91
CA GLY A 69 9.62 31.37 8.41
C GLY A 69 8.12 31.12 8.47
N CYS A 70 7.65 29.93 8.09
CA CYS A 70 6.25 29.52 8.25
C CYS A 70 5.99 28.99 9.67
N PHE A 71 4.73 28.91 10.08
CA PHE A 71 4.35 28.19 11.29
C PHE A 71 4.02 26.74 10.93
N ALA A 72 4.59 25.79 11.66
CA ALA A 72 4.32 24.37 11.49
C ALA A 72 3.69 23.78 12.75
N ALA A 73 2.58 23.08 12.59
CA ALA A 73 1.89 22.39 13.67
C ALA A 73 1.77 20.91 13.33
N GLU A 74 2.30 20.06 14.20
CA GLU A 74 2.15 18.62 14.10
C GLU A 74 0.90 18.14 14.83
N PHE A 75 0.20 17.22 14.21
CA PHE A 75 -0.80 16.40 14.88
C PHE A 75 -0.67 14.95 14.40
N ASN A 76 -1.27 14.04 15.18
CA ASN A 76 -1.24 12.62 14.87
C ASN A 76 -2.63 12.12 14.45
N THR A 77 -2.65 11.25 13.45
CA THR A 77 -3.75 10.32 13.19
C THR A 77 -3.43 8.93 13.74
N ILE A 78 -4.41 8.03 13.73
CA ILE A 78 -4.24 6.65 14.21
C ILE A 78 -3.39 5.83 13.22
N ALA A 79 -2.80 4.74 13.71
CA ALA A 79 -2.21 3.70 12.89
C ALA A 79 -2.48 2.34 13.54
N ILE A 80 -2.76 1.34 12.71
CA ILE A 80 -2.91 -0.06 13.12
C ILE A 80 -1.77 -0.85 12.48
N ASP A 81 -1.18 -1.76 13.25
CA ASP A 81 -0.20 -2.70 12.72
C ASP A 81 -0.93 -3.96 12.24
N ASP A 82 -0.96 -4.17 10.93
CA ASP A 82 -1.62 -5.34 10.35
C ASP A 82 -0.88 -6.64 10.73
N GLY A 83 0.44 -6.60 10.94
CA GLY A 83 1.21 -7.78 11.37
C GLY A 83 0.80 -8.27 12.75
N ILE A 84 0.66 -7.35 13.71
CA ILE A 84 0.24 -7.64 15.09
C ILE A 84 -1.27 -7.96 15.14
N ALA A 85 -2.11 -7.24 14.40
CA ALA A 85 -3.56 -7.41 14.44
C ALA A 85 -4.05 -8.74 13.82
N MET A 86 -3.16 -9.45 13.14
CA MET A 86 -3.47 -10.65 12.38
C MET A 86 -3.74 -11.85 13.28
N GLY A 87 -4.74 -12.65 12.91
CA GLY A 87 -5.05 -13.92 13.61
C GLY A 87 -5.96 -13.74 14.83
N HIS A 88 -6.48 -12.52 15.02
CA HIS A 88 -7.51 -12.23 16.00
C HIS A 88 -8.46 -11.14 15.47
N ASP A 89 -9.51 -10.81 16.24
CA ASP A 89 -10.59 -9.90 15.87
C ASP A 89 -10.15 -8.46 15.56
N GLY A 90 -9.01 -8.01 16.11
CA GLY A 90 -8.35 -6.76 15.76
C GLY A 90 -8.18 -6.50 14.25
N MET A 91 -7.99 -7.52 13.42
CA MET A 91 -7.85 -7.34 11.96
C MET A 91 -9.10 -6.76 11.30
N LEU A 92 -10.29 -6.91 11.91
CA LEU A 92 -11.53 -6.29 11.44
C LEU A 92 -11.44 -4.76 11.40
N TYR A 93 -10.54 -4.16 12.18
CA TYR A 93 -10.37 -2.71 12.28
C TYR A 93 -9.32 -2.15 11.30
N SER A 94 -8.56 -3.01 10.61
CA SER A 94 -7.49 -2.60 9.70
C SER A 94 -8.01 -1.75 8.54
N LEU A 95 -8.84 -2.28 7.63
CA LEU A 95 -9.33 -1.49 6.48
C LEU A 95 -10.13 -0.26 6.91
N PRO A 96 -11.07 -0.36 7.88
CA PRO A 96 -11.84 0.81 8.33
C PRO A 96 -10.96 1.96 8.84
N SER A 97 -9.76 1.65 9.37
CA SER A 97 -8.82 2.68 9.82
C SER A 97 -8.39 3.61 8.68
N ARG A 98 -8.34 3.14 7.42
CA ARG A 98 -8.03 3.98 6.24
C ARG A 98 -8.98 5.17 6.16
N ASP A 99 -10.29 4.93 6.30
CA ASP A 99 -11.30 5.98 6.21
C ASP A 99 -11.28 6.88 7.45
N ILE A 100 -11.04 6.32 8.64
CA ILE A 100 -10.88 7.12 9.87
C ILE A 100 -9.65 8.04 9.78
N ILE A 101 -8.56 7.56 9.19
CA ILE A 101 -7.38 8.36 8.91
C ILE A 101 -7.76 9.50 7.97
N ALA A 102 -8.42 9.21 6.86
CA ALA A 102 -8.87 10.23 5.91
C ALA A 102 -9.72 11.32 6.60
N ASP A 103 -10.73 10.91 7.37
CA ASP A 103 -11.63 11.81 8.10
C ASP A 103 -10.88 12.63 9.15
N SER A 104 -9.97 12.00 9.91
CA SER A 104 -9.22 12.69 10.97
C SER A 104 -8.34 13.82 10.42
N VAL A 105 -7.68 13.58 9.28
CA VAL A 105 -6.85 14.58 8.61
C VAL A 105 -7.72 15.71 8.07
N GLU A 106 -8.83 15.36 7.42
CA GLU A 106 -9.80 16.32 6.90
C GLU A 106 -10.35 17.24 7.99
N TYR A 107 -10.76 16.68 9.14
CA TYR A 107 -11.27 17.44 10.28
C TYR A 107 -10.22 18.40 10.84
N MET A 108 -9.00 17.90 11.10
CA MET A 108 -7.93 18.70 11.68
C MET A 108 -7.57 19.89 10.77
N VAL A 109 -7.43 19.62 9.48
CA VAL A 109 -7.01 20.62 8.49
C VAL A 109 -8.13 21.64 8.23
N ASN A 110 -9.38 21.20 8.07
CA ASN A 110 -10.50 22.10 7.83
C ASN A 110 -10.89 22.95 9.06
N ALA A 111 -10.77 22.40 10.27
CA ALA A 111 -11.09 23.12 11.51
C ALA A 111 -10.04 24.19 11.83
N HIS A 112 -8.75 23.89 11.63
CA HIS A 112 -7.66 24.83 11.89
C HIS A 112 -7.32 25.72 10.69
N LYS A 113 -7.90 25.43 9.51
CA LYS A 113 -7.66 26.13 8.24
C LYS A 113 -6.17 26.16 7.88
N ALA A 114 -5.48 25.03 8.02
CA ALA A 114 -4.10 24.92 7.58
C ALA A 114 -4.00 25.15 6.06
N ASP A 115 -2.90 25.72 5.60
CA ASP A 115 -2.72 26.14 4.21
C ASP A 115 -2.10 25.03 3.34
N ALA A 116 -1.26 24.18 3.93
CA ALA A 116 -0.59 23.09 3.22
C ALA A 116 -0.24 21.95 4.19
N MET A 117 0.15 20.79 3.66
CA MET A 117 0.41 19.58 4.45
C MET A 117 1.70 18.85 4.09
N VAL A 118 2.43 18.39 5.11
CA VAL A 118 3.39 17.28 4.97
C VAL A 118 2.76 16.05 5.57
N CYS A 119 2.56 15.02 4.74
CA CYS A 119 2.01 13.75 5.19
C CYS A 119 3.15 12.76 5.50
N ILE A 120 3.31 12.43 6.79
CA ILE A 120 4.25 11.44 7.30
C ILE A 120 3.50 10.12 7.51
N SER A 121 3.54 9.27 6.48
CA SER A 121 2.92 7.94 6.46
C SER A 121 3.97 6.83 6.57
N ASN A 122 3.56 5.56 6.71
CA ASN A 122 4.49 4.45 6.45
C ASN A 122 3.79 3.11 6.21
N CYS A 123 3.03 2.63 7.19
CA CYS A 123 2.40 1.32 7.20
C CYS A 123 1.14 1.29 6.31
N ASP A 124 0.60 0.09 6.14
CA ASP A 124 -0.32 -0.36 5.10
C ASP A 124 -1.46 0.63 4.79
N LYS A 125 -2.38 0.85 5.75
CA LYS A 125 -3.60 1.63 5.54
C LYS A 125 -3.41 3.15 5.71
N ILE A 126 -2.23 3.58 6.18
CA ILE A 126 -1.96 4.98 6.53
C ILE A 126 -1.71 5.81 5.27
N THR A 127 -0.81 5.36 4.39
CA THR A 127 -0.51 6.04 3.12
C THR A 127 -1.78 6.28 2.29
N PRO A 128 -2.64 5.27 2.01
CA PRO A 128 -3.87 5.50 1.27
C PRO A 128 -4.88 6.38 2.01
N GLY A 129 -5.02 6.27 3.34
CA GLY A 129 -5.91 7.15 4.11
C GLY A 129 -5.51 8.63 4.03
N MET A 130 -4.21 8.92 4.14
CA MET A 130 -3.69 10.27 3.97
C MET A 130 -3.79 10.77 2.52
N LEU A 131 -3.63 9.89 1.52
CA LEU A 131 -3.85 10.22 0.11
C LEU A 131 -5.32 10.59 -0.16
N MET A 132 -6.27 9.82 0.35
CA MET A 132 -7.70 10.14 0.28
C MET A 132 -7.99 11.54 0.86
N ALA A 133 -7.47 11.84 2.06
CA ALA A 133 -7.62 13.18 2.65
C ALA A 133 -6.98 14.29 1.80
N ALA A 134 -5.79 14.06 1.25
CA ALA A 134 -5.12 15.02 0.38
C ALA A 134 -5.95 15.33 -0.88
N MET A 135 -6.60 14.31 -1.46
CA MET A 135 -7.50 14.49 -2.59
C MET A 135 -8.76 15.27 -2.22
N ARG A 136 -9.40 14.97 -1.08
CA ARG A 136 -10.58 15.70 -0.59
C ARG A 136 -10.28 17.17 -0.29
N LEU A 137 -9.16 17.44 0.37
CA LEU A 137 -8.77 18.78 0.79
C LEU A 137 -8.23 19.63 -0.36
N ASN A 138 -7.52 18.99 -1.29
CA ASN A 138 -6.91 19.59 -2.47
C ASN A 138 -6.15 20.90 -2.20
N ILE A 139 -5.30 20.89 -1.15
CA ILE A 139 -4.35 21.97 -0.83
C ILE A 139 -2.92 21.46 -1.05
N PRO A 140 -1.91 22.34 -1.22
CA PRO A 140 -0.53 21.91 -1.45
C PRO A 140 -0.10 20.85 -0.42
N THR A 141 0.36 19.71 -0.92
CA THR A 141 0.67 18.53 -0.09
C THR A 141 1.91 17.81 -0.62
N VAL A 142 2.81 17.43 0.27
CA VAL A 142 3.97 16.56 -0.02
C VAL A 142 3.92 15.35 0.89
N PHE A 143 4.19 14.17 0.34
CA PHE A 143 4.31 12.94 1.12
C PHE A 143 5.76 12.55 1.34
N VAL A 144 6.05 12.07 2.55
CA VAL A 144 7.33 11.45 2.89
C VAL A 144 7.08 10.30 3.87
N SER A 145 7.48 9.08 3.48
CA SER A 145 7.27 7.91 4.31
C SER A 145 8.36 7.75 5.38
N GLY A 146 8.04 7.05 6.47
CA GLY A 146 9.01 6.62 7.47
C GLY A 146 10.11 5.70 6.95
N GLY A 147 9.87 5.04 5.81
CA GLY A 147 10.77 4.12 5.15
C GLY A 147 10.59 2.66 5.60
N PRO A 148 10.99 1.70 4.75
CA PRO A 148 11.00 0.29 5.12
C PRO A 148 12.06 -0.03 6.17
N MET A 149 11.78 -1.05 6.96
CA MET A 149 12.78 -1.71 7.80
C MET A 149 13.81 -2.44 6.92
N GLU A 150 14.99 -2.67 7.47
CA GLU A 150 16.00 -3.53 6.86
C GLU A 150 15.51 -4.98 6.83
N ALA A 151 15.89 -5.75 5.79
CA ALA A 151 15.61 -7.18 5.77
C ALA A 151 16.43 -7.89 6.86
N GLY A 152 15.80 -8.86 7.53
CA GLY A 152 16.47 -9.73 8.48
C GLY A 152 17.47 -10.67 7.81
N GLU A 153 18.38 -11.24 8.59
CA GLU A 153 19.28 -12.30 8.13
C GLU A 153 19.55 -13.31 9.24
N TRP A 154 19.46 -14.59 8.91
CA TRP A 154 19.86 -15.68 9.78
C TRP A 154 20.34 -16.87 8.95
N ASN A 155 21.48 -17.46 9.32
CA ASN A 155 22.11 -18.58 8.60
C ASN A 155 22.31 -18.33 7.08
N GLY A 156 22.62 -17.09 6.69
CA GLY A 156 22.82 -16.70 5.30
C GLY A 156 21.53 -16.68 4.46
N GLN A 157 20.37 -16.76 5.11
CA GLN A 157 19.07 -16.52 4.48
C GLN A 157 18.54 -15.17 4.93
N HIS A 158 18.02 -14.40 3.97
CA HIS A 158 17.22 -13.23 4.32
C HIS A 158 15.90 -13.67 4.96
N LEU A 159 15.42 -12.87 5.89
CA LEU A 159 14.17 -13.09 6.62
C LEU A 159 13.29 -11.85 6.57
N ASP A 160 11.99 -12.09 6.54
CA ASP A 160 10.97 -11.10 6.85
C ASP A 160 9.87 -11.69 7.78
N LEU A 161 8.84 -10.89 8.07
CA LEU A 161 7.71 -11.29 8.92
C LEU A 161 7.00 -12.55 8.41
N ILE A 162 6.89 -12.72 7.08
CA ILE A 162 6.19 -13.84 6.46
C ILE A 162 6.98 -15.14 6.70
N ASP A 163 8.31 -15.09 6.63
CA ASP A 163 9.15 -16.24 6.94
C ASP A 163 8.96 -16.70 8.38
N ALA A 164 8.87 -15.76 9.34
CA ALA A 164 8.59 -16.08 10.75
C ALA A 164 7.24 -16.81 10.90
N MET A 165 6.20 -16.31 10.24
CA MET A 165 4.87 -16.91 10.28
C MET A 165 4.84 -18.31 9.68
N ILE A 166 5.41 -18.50 8.48
CA ILE A 166 5.41 -19.79 7.80
C ILE A 166 6.20 -20.82 8.62
N LYS A 167 7.43 -20.47 9.04
CA LYS A 167 8.31 -21.39 9.76
C LYS A 167 7.78 -21.74 11.16
N SER A 168 7.07 -20.83 11.83
CA SER A 168 6.45 -21.11 13.14
C SER A 168 5.31 -22.14 13.10
N ALA A 169 4.70 -22.35 11.92
CA ALA A 169 3.59 -23.28 11.73
C ALA A 169 4.00 -24.58 11.00
N ASP A 170 5.29 -24.73 10.70
CA ASP A 170 5.87 -25.91 10.05
C ASP A 170 6.47 -26.83 11.12
N GLU A 171 5.84 -28.00 11.32
CA GLU A 171 6.27 -28.98 12.33
C GLU A 171 7.68 -29.54 12.09
N SER A 172 8.27 -29.33 10.91
CA SER A 172 9.64 -29.72 10.61
C SER A 172 10.70 -28.73 11.11
N VAL A 173 10.30 -27.53 11.54
CA VAL A 173 11.19 -26.50 12.09
C VAL A 173 11.20 -26.60 13.62
N SER A 174 12.38 -26.56 14.24
CA SER A 174 12.50 -26.68 15.69
C SER A 174 12.10 -25.38 16.42
N ASP A 175 11.54 -25.49 17.63
CA ASP A 175 11.22 -24.32 18.48
C ASP A 175 12.43 -23.40 18.71
N ALA A 176 13.63 -23.99 18.79
CA ALA A 176 14.88 -23.23 18.94
C ALA A 176 15.18 -22.38 17.70
N ASP A 177 14.96 -22.93 16.50
CA ASP A 177 15.12 -22.20 15.24
C ASP A 177 14.04 -21.13 15.08
N VAL A 178 12.78 -21.43 15.45
CA VAL A 178 11.69 -20.44 15.45
C VAL A 178 12.04 -19.25 16.35
N ALA A 179 12.57 -19.50 17.56
CA ALA A 179 13.02 -18.43 18.45
C ALA A 179 14.17 -17.60 17.88
N GLN A 180 15.06 -18.20 17.08
CA GLN A 180 16.08 -17.43 16.36
C GLN A 180 15.46 -16.58 15.25
N ILE A 181 14.54 -17.13 14.46
CA ILE A 181 13.86 -16.40 13.38
C ILE A 181 13.10 -15.19 13.95
N GLU A 182 12.38 -15.36 15.05
CA GLU A 182 11.67 -14.28 15.75
C GLU A 182 12.59 -13.09 16.07
N GLN A 183 13.81 -13.36 16.54
CA GLN A 183 14.78 -12.32 16.91
C GLN A 183 15.44 -11.62 15.72
N HIS A 184 15.38 -12.20 14.52
CA HIS A 184 16.12 -11.70 13.35
C HIS A 184 15.23 -11.21 12.21
N ALA A 185 13.94 -11.57 12.17
CA ALA A 185 13.03 -11.23 11.05
C ALA A 185 12.74 -9.74 10.90
N CYS A 186 12.68 -8.99 12.01
CA CYS A 186 12.38 -7.56 12.02
C CYS A 186 13.47 -6.77 12.78
N PRO A 187 14.64 -6.55 12.17
CA PRO A 187 15.80 -6.00 12.86
C PRO A 187 15.71 -4.49 13.11
N SER A 188 14.80 -3.75 12.46
CA SER A 188 14.77 -2.29 12.58
C SER A 188 13.37 -1.68 12.64
N CYS A 189 13.31 -0.40 13.00
CA CYS A 189 12.11 0.41 12.76
C CYS A 189 11.82 0.52 11.26
N GLY A 190 10.57 0.80 10.89
CA GLY A 190 10.12 0.95 9.50
C GLY A 190 8.99 -0.01 9.14
N CYS A 191 8.32 0.21 8.01
CA CYS A 191 7.32 -0.75 7.53
C CYS A 191 8.00 -2.02 7.02
N CYS A 192 7.26 -3.09 6.74
CA CYS A 192 7.84 -4.40 6.38
C CYS A 192 8.89 -4.31 5.27
N SER A 193 9.88 -5.22 5.25
CA SER A 193 11.02 -5.21 4.31
C SER A 193 10.68 -5.77 2.92
N GLY A 194 9.61 -6.57 2.79
CA GLY A 194 9.12 -7.11 1.53
C GLY A 194 8.19 -6.16 0.77
N MET A 195 7.85 -6.50 -0.48
CA MET A 195 6.89 -5.76 -1.31
C MET A 195 5.44 -6.07 -0.95
N PHE A 196 5.11 -5.82 0.32
CA PHE A 196 3.74 -5.86 0.84
C PHE A 196 3.07 -4.50 0.65
N THR A 197 1.83 -4.34 1.10
CA THR A 197 1.02 -3.15 0.80
C THR A 197 1.69 -1.84 1.23
N ALA A 198 2.35 -1.80 2.40
CA ALA A 198 3.03 -0.59 2.87
C ALA A 198 4.07 -0.10 1.86
N ASN A 199 4.97 -0.98 1.41
CA ASN A 199 5.97 -0.63 0.40
C ASN A 199 5.33 -0.40 -0.96
N SER A 200 4.39 -1.24 -1.40
CA SER A 200 3.67 -1.00 -2.65
C SER A 200 3.03 0.39 -2.69
N MET A 201 2.29 0.79 -1.67
CA MET A 201 1.68 2.13 -1.61
C MET A 201 2.71 3.26 -1.53
N ASN A 202 3.82 3.08 -0.82
CA ASN A 202 4.89 4.10 -0.79
C ASN A 202 5.57 4.25 -2.16
N CYS A 203 5.75 3.16 -2.90
CA CYS A 203 6.26 3.14 -4.27
C CYS A 203 5.26 3.75 -5.26
N LEU A 204 3.96 3.42 -5.11
CA LEU A 204 2.91 3.99 -5.94
C LEU A 204 2.76 5.49 -5.74
N ASN A 205 3.00 5.97 -4.53
CA ASN A 205 2.98 7.40 -4.25
C ASN A 205 4.12 8.16 -4.98
N GLU A 206 5.28 7.51 -5.19
CA GLU A 206 6.31 8.05 -6.09
C GLU A 206 5.82 8.09 -7.54
N ALA A 207 5.10 7.06 -8.02
CA ALA A 207 4.60 7.00 -9.39
C ALA A 207 3.45 7.99 -9.67
N ILE A 208 2.53 8.16 -8.72
CA ILE A 208 1.48 9.20 -8.78
C ILE A 208 2.14 10.59 -8.84
N GLY A 209 3.30 10.75 -8.18
CA GLY A 209 4.09 11.96 -8.23
C GLY A 209 3.93 12.87 -7.01
N LEU A 210 3.32 12.39 -5.92
CA LEU A 210 3.14 13.16 -4.67
C LEU A 210 4.28 12.94 -3.65
N ALA A 211 5.17 11.99 -3.92
CA ALA A 211 6.37 11.73 -3.14
C ALA A 211 7.65 11.87 -3.98
N LEU A 212 8.76 12.23 -3.32
CA LEU A 212 10.07 12.42 -3.96
C LEU A 212 10.77 11.09 -4.28
N PRO A 213 11.69 11.07 -5.29
CA PRO A 213 12.49 9.88 -5.60
C PRO A 213 13.22 9.29 -4.39
N GLY A 214 13.03 7.99 -4.16
CA GLY A 214 13.61 7.23 -3.04
C GLY A 214 12.66 7.05 -1.84
N ASN A 215 11.47 7.65 -1.88
CA ASN A 215 10.47 7.57 -0.82
C ASN A 215 10.06 6.14 -0.45
N GLY A 216 9.82 5.27 -1.43
CA GLY A 216 9.39 3.89 -1.24
C GLY A 216 10.51 2.92 -0.91
N THR A 217 11.79 3.30 -1.13
CA THR A 217 12.88 2.30 -1.21
C THR A 217 14.05 2.53 -0.25
N ILE A 218 14.34 3.77 0.18
CA ILE A 218 15.44 4.03 1.13
C ILE A 218 15.08 3.51 2.53
N VAL A 219 15.83 2.58 3.11
CA VAL A 219 15.53 2.04 4.45
C VAL A 219 15.47 3.13 5.53
N ALA A 220 14.60 2.95 6.52
CA ALA A 220 14.27 3.93 7.56
C ALA A 220 15.50 4.40 8.37
N THR A 221 16.42 3.48 8.63
CA THR A 221 17.63 3.70 9.43
C THR A 221 18.69 4.53 8.70
N HIS A 222 18.64 4.63 7.38
CA HIS A 222 19.72 5.23 6.59
C HIS A 222 19.63 6.78 6.58
N ALA A 223 20.76 7.48 6.68
CA ALA A 223 20.84 8.94 6.80
C ALA A 223 20.16 9.69 5.65
N ASN A 224 20.16 9.12 4.44
CA ASN A 224 19.43 9.68 3.29
C ASN A 224 17.91 9.75 3.51
N ARG A 225 17.33 8.93 4.41
CA ARG A 225 15.92 9.07 4.83
C ARG A 225 15.68 10.39 5.55
N THR A 226 16.59 10.79 6.45
CA THR A 226 16.53 12.11 7.12
C THR A 226 16.64 13.23 6.10
N GLN A 227 17.51 13.09 5.09
CA GLN A 227 17.61 14.09 4.03
C GLN A 227 16.29 14.22 3.25
N LEU A 228 15.62 13.12 2.94
CA LEU A 228 14.33 13.13 2.24
C LEU A 228 13.25 13.90 3.03
N PHE A 229 13.22 13.78 4.36
CA PHE A 229 12.32 14.58 5.21
C PHE A 229 12.63 16.08 5.15
N LYS A 230 13.92 16.46 5.13
CA LYS A 230 14.33 17.86 4.98
C LYS A 230 13.95 18.41 3.61
N ASP A 231 14.12 17.62 2.56
CA ASP A 231 13.75 17.99 1.19
C ASP A 231 12.23 18.19 1.08
N ALA A 232 11.43 17.30 1.67
CA ALA A 232 9.97 17.41 1.72
C ALA A 232 9.51 18.65 2.51
N ALA A 233 10.13 18.93 3.66
CA ALA A 233 9.86 20.10 4.48
C ALA A 233 10.14 21.42 3.73
N LYS A 234 11.20 21.46 2.93
CA LYS A 234 11.49 22.60 2.07
C LYS A 234 10.47 22.72 0.94
N LEU A 235 10.20 21.62 0.24
CA LEU A 235 9.32 21.59 -0.92
C LEU A 235 7.88 22.02 -0.58
N ILE A 236 7.35 21.62 0.58
CA ILE A 236 5.98 22.01 0.95
C ILE A 236 5.84 23.51 1.14
N VAL A 237 6.88 24.18 1.67
CA VAL A 237 6.88 25.63 1.85
C VAL A 237 6.93 26.31 0.48
N GLU A 238 7.78 25.83 -0.41
CA GLU A 238 7.85 26.33 -1.79
C GLU A 238 6.51 26.16 -2.52
N ASN A 239 5.88 24.98 -2.41
CA ASN A 239 4.59 24.72 -3.05
C ASN A 239 3.44 25.53 -2.42
N ALA A 240 3.46 25.75 -1.12
CA ALA A 240 2.49 26.64 -0.48
C ALA A 240 2.58 28.06 -1.06
N TYR A 241 3.80 28.60 -1.22
CA TYR A 241 3.99 29.91 -1.82
C TYR A 241 3.63 29.95 -3.31
N LYS A 242 4.02 28.95 -4.11
CA LYS A 242 3.61 28.83 -5.52
C LYS A 242 2.09 28.90 -5.67
N TYR A 243 1.37 28.17 -4.84
CA TYR A 243 -0.09 28.21 -4.86
C TYR A 243 -0.62 29.57 -4.40
N TYR A 244 -0.31 30.01 -3.18
CA TYR A 244 -0.97 31.19 -2.60
C TYR A 244 -0.43 32.53 -3.12
N GLU A 245 0.87 32.67 -3.34
CA GLU A 245 1.50 33.88 -3.89
C GLU A 245 1.41 33.91 -5.41
N ASP A 246 1.81 32.83 -6.08
CA ASP A 246 1.96 32.82 -7.54
C ASP A 246 0.71 32.31 -8.28
N GLY A 247 -0.29 31.75 -7.58
CA GLY A 247 -1.52 31.20 -8.17
C GLY A 247 -1.28 30.00 -9.05
N ASP A 248 -0.25 29.20 -8.75
CA ASP A 248 0.10 27.99 -9.49
C ASP A 248 -0.69 26.81 -8.95
N ASP A 249 -1.77 26.46 -9.65
CA ASP A 249 -2.61 25.32 -9.26
C ASP A 249 -1.95 23.97 -9.58
N SER A 250 -0.83 23.93 -10.31
CA SER A 250 -0.17 22.67 -10.69
C SER A 250 0.46 21.91 -9.51
N VAL A 251 0.68 22.58 -8.39
CA VAL A 251 1.20 21.97 -7.14
C VAL A 251 0.11 21.33 -6.27
N LEU A 252 -1.16 21.41 -6.69
CA LEU A 252 -2.27 20.83 -5.96
C LEU A 252 -2.35 19.30 -6.18
N PRO A 253 -2.79 18.54 -5.16
CA PRO A 253 -2.87 17.09 -5.25
C PRO A 253 -3.68 16.58 -6.44
N ARG A 254 -4.84 17.16 -6.75
CA ARG A 254 -5.68 16.75 -7.89
C ARG A 254 -5.12 17.16 -9.26
N SER A 255 -4.24 18.17 -9.29
CA SER A 255 -3.49 18.55 -10.51
C SER A 255 -2.40 17.53 -10.85
N ILE A 256 -1.89 16.83 -9.84
CA ILE A 256 -0.81 15.84 -9.95
C ILE A 256 -1.39 14.44 -10.14
N ALA A 257 -2.32 14.04 -9.28
CA ALA A 257 -2.99 12.74 -9.29
C ALA A 257 -4.11 12.69 -10.36
N THR A 258 -3.72 12.86 -11.62
CA THR A 258 -4.61 12.74 -12.77
C THR A 258 -4.90 11.29 -13.12
N ARG A 259 -5.88 11.04 -14.01
CA ARG A 259 -6.13 9.69 -14.58
C ARG A 259 -4.84 9.05 -15.11
N GLN A 260 -4.02 9.79 -15.85
CA GLN A 260 -2.75 9.29 -16.38
C GLN A 260 -1.76 8.91 -15.27
N ALA A 261 -1.73 9.66 -14.17
CA ALA A 261 -0.91 9.30 -13.00
C ALA A 261 -1.39 7.99 -12.34
N PHE A 262 -2.70 7.76 -12.24
CA PHE A 262 -3.25 6.49 -11.74
C PHE A 262 -2.97 5.31 -12.69
N LEU A 263 -3.08 5.51 -14.00
CA LEU A 263 -2.70 4.50 -14.99
C LEU A 263 -1.21 4.15 -14.88
N ASN A 264 -0.34 5.15 -14.73
CA ASN A 264 1.09 4.95 -14.52
C ASN A 264 1.38 4.19 -13.23
N ALA A 265 0.73 4.56 -12.13
CA ALA A 265 0.88 3.90 -10.84
C ALA A 265 0.44 2.43 -10.94
N MET A 266 -0.71 2.14 -11.54
CA MET A 266 -1.16 0.76 -11.73
C MET A 266 -0.23 -0.04 -12.65
N THR A 267 0.29 0.54 -13.73
CA THR A 267 1.32 -0.09 -14.56
C THR A 267 2.57 -0.42 -13.74
N LEU A 268 3.04 0.49 -12.90
CA LEU A 268 4.16 0.21 -11.98
C LEU A 268 3.84 -0.99 -11.08
N ASP A 269 2.67 -0.99 -10.44
CA ASP A 269 2.30 -2.01 -9.46
C ASP A 269 2.21 -3.42 -10.09
N ILE A 270 1.67 -3.50 -11.31
CA ILE A 270 1.67 -4.74 -12.10
C ILE A 270 3.09 -5.17 -12.43
N ALA A 271 3.97 -4.23 -12.79
CA ALA A 271 5.35 -4.52 -13.17
C ALA A 271 6.21 -5.03 -12.01
N MET A 272 5.93 -4.58 -10.79
CA MET A 272 6.60 -5.06 -9.57
C MET A 272 5.90 -6.27 -8.92
N GLY A 273 4.74 -6.68 -9.44
CA GLY A 273 3.89 -7.69 -8.80
C GLY A 273 3.58 -7.31 -7.36
N GLY A 274 3.07 -6.09 -7.15
CA GLY A 274 2.78 -5.54 -5.83
C GLY A 274 1.61 -6.21 -5.11
N SER A 275 1.24 -5.67 -3.95
CA SER A 275 0.12 -6.19 -3.14
C SER A 275 -1.21 -6.06 -3.87
N THR A 276 -2.10 -7.06 -3.81
CA THR A 276 -3.45 -6.93 -4.38
C THR A 276 -4.27 -5.82 -3.71
N ASN A 277 -3.94 -5.42 -2.48
CA ASN A 277 -4.59 -4.32 -1.76
C ASN A 277 -4.42 -2.96 -2.46
N THR A 278 -3.38 -2.78 -3.28
CA THR A 278 -3.16 -1.54 -4.05
C THR A 278 -4.31 -1.25 -5.00
N VAL A 279 -4.95 -2.29 -5.57
CA VAL A 279 -6.15 -2.13 -6.40
C VAL A 279 -7.23 -1.41 -5.61
N LEU A 280 -7.54 -1.91 -4.42
CA LEU A 280 -8.52 -1.32 -3.52
C LEU A 280 -8.18 0.12 -3.16
N HIS A 281 -6.90 0.38 -2.89
CA HIS A 281 -6.42 1.69 -2.47
C HIS A 281 -6.37 2.71 -3.60
N LEU A 282 -5.91 2.33 -4.79
CA LEU A 282 -5.87 3.22 -5.96
C LEU A 282 -7.28 3.58 -6.42
N LEU A 283 -8.23 2.63 -6.42
CA LEU A 283 -9.63 2.93 -6.70
C LEU A 283 -10.20 3.93 -5.69
N ALA A 284 -9.90 3.75 -4.40
CA ALA A 284 -10.36 4.67 -3.36
C ALA A 284 -9.75 6.08 -3.50
N VAL A 285 -8.44 6.16 -3.74
CA VAL A 285 -7.77 7.47 -3.92
C VAL A 285 -8.24 8.15 -5.21
N ALA A 286 -8.45 7.40 -6.30
CA ALA A 286 -8.96 7.93 -7.55
C ALA A 286 -10.40 8.47 -7.41
N HIS A 287 -11.26 7.77 -6.66
CA HIS A 287 -12.60 8.24 -6.33
C HIS A 287 -12.55 9.62 -5.64
N GLU A 288 -11.72 9.77 -4.61
CA GLU A 288 -11.56 11.06 -3.89
C GLU A 288 -10.87 12.13 -4.74
N ALA A 289 -10.04 11.72 -5.70
CA ALA A 289 -9.40 12.62 -6.67
C ALA A 289 -10.35 13.08 -7.77
N GLU A 290 -11.55 12.48 -7.88
CA GLU A 290 -12.46 12.62 -9.01
C GLU A 290 -11.78 12.25 -10.34
N ALA A 291 -10.83 11.31 -10.29
CA ALA A 291 -10.17 10.77 -11.45
C ALA A 291 -10.96 9.56 -11.96
N ASP A 292 -11.37 9.61 -13.23
CA ASP A 292 -11.94 8.45 -13.91
C ASP A 292 -10.86 7.35 -13.94
N PHE A 293 -10.98 6.32 -13.10
CA PHE A 293 -10.10 5.15 -13.03
C PHE A 293 -10.90 4.00 -12.41
N SER A 294 -10.90 2.85 -13.08
CA SER A 294 -11.83 1.76 -12.79
C SER A 294 -11.16 0.39 -12.81
N MET A 295 -11.89 -0.64 -12.38
CA MET A 295 -11.43 -2.02 -12.43
C MET A 295 -11.13 -2.51 -13.87
N ASP A 296 -11.83 -1.96 -14.87
CA ASP A 296 -11.59 -2.28 -16.28
C ASP A 296 -10.27 -1.69 -16.80
N ASP A 297 -9.85 -0.53 -16.27
CA ASP A 297 -8.51 0.01 -16.55
C ASP A 297 -7.42 -0.93 -16.03
N ILE A 298 -7.62 -1.47 -14.82
CA ILE A 298 -6.69 -2.42 -14.20
C ILE A 298 -6.60 -3.71 -15.01
N ASP A 299 -7.74 -4.26 -15.47
CA ASP A 299 -7.73 -5.44 -16.35
C ASP A 299 -6.97 -5.14 -17.65
N MET A 300 -7.27 -4.02 -18.30
CA MET A 300 -6.58 -3.61 -19.53
C MET A 300 -5.06 -3.51 -19.34
N LEU A 301 -4.61 -2.85 -18.26
CA LEU A 301 -3.18 -2.70 -17.96
C LEU A 301 -2.51 -4.05 -17.65
N SER A 302 -3.21 -4.92 -16.92
CA SER A 302 -2.68 -6.24 -16.51
C SER A 302 -2.40 -7.20 -17.66
N ARG A 303 -2.99 -6.95 -18.85
CA ARG A 303 -2.81 -7.75 -20.06
C ARG A 303 -1.61 -7.32 -20.92
N LYS A 304 -1.05 -6.13 -20.69
CA LYS A 304 0.01 -5.55 -21.52
C LYS A 304 1.28 -5.19 -20.77
N THR A 305 1.21 -5.15 -19.44
CA THR A 305 2.32 -4.71 -18.59
C THR A 305 3.13 -5.92 -18.14
N PRO A 306 4.43 -6.02 -18.48
CA PRO A 306 5.27 -7.14 -18.08
C PRO A 306 5.70 -7.04 -16.61
N CYS A 307 6.00 -8.18 -15.98
CA CYS A 307 6.59 -8.21 -14.63
C CYS A 307 8.11 -8.02 -14.71
N LEU A 308 8.60 -6.85 -14.31
CA LEU A 308 10.01 -6.44 -14.38
C LEU A 308 10.78 -6.65 -13.08
N CYS A 309 10.09 -6.72 -11.96
CA CYS A 309 10.69 -6.83 -10.64
C CYS A 309 9.93 -7.86 -9.81
N LYS A 310 10.64 -8.85 -9.25
CA LYS A 310 10.10 -9.77 -8.23
C LYS A 310 10.86 -9.53 -6.94
N VAL A 311 10.13 -9.23 -5.88
CA VAL A 311 10.63 -8.97 -4.52
C VAL A 311 9.83 -9.86 -3.57
N ALA A 312 10.37 -10.19 -2.40
CA ALA A 312 9.65 -10.88 -1.34
C ALA A 312 8.19 -10.35 -1.23
N PRO A 313 7.17 -11.21 -1.26
CA PRO A 313 7.21 -12.68 -1.12
C PRO A 313 7.36 -13.45 -2.44
N ASN A 314 7.43 -12.76 -3.59
CA ASN A 314 7.45 -13.41 -4.92
C ASN A 314 8.79 -14.11 -5.22
N THR A 315 9.83 -13.75 -4.48
CA THR A 315 11.16 -14.37 -4.52
C THR A 315 11.82 -14.24 -3.15
N GLN A 316 12.72 -15.16 -2.84
CA GLN A 316 13.54 -15.12 -1.63
C GLN A 316 14.86 -14.34 -1.85
N LYS A 317 15.12 -13.91 -3.10
CA LYS A 317 16.39 -13.28 -3.49
C LYS A 317 16.49 -11.80 -3.16
N TYR A 318 15.36 -11.07 -3.21
CA TYR A 318 15.36 -9.61 -3.19
C TYR A 318 14.33 -9.07 -2.20
N HIS A 319 14.72 -8.02 -1.48
CA HIS A 319 13.90 -7.18 -0.62
C HIS A 319 13.88 -5.73 -1.14
N ILE A 320 13.12 -4.85 -0.49
CA ILE A 320 12.96 -3.46 -0.95
C ILE A 320 14.29 -2.69 -1.04
N GLN A 321 15.26 -3.03 -0.19
CA GLN A 321 16.61 -2.46 -0.22
C GLN A 321 17.38 -2.79 -1.52
N ASP A 322 17.11 -3.94 -2.13
CA ASP A 322 17.70 -4.33 -3.40
C ASP A 322 17.07 -3.56 -4.58
N VAL A 323 15.77 -3.26 -4.48
CA VAL A 323 15.08 -2.35 -5.41
C VAL A 323 15.72 -0.97 -5.35
N ASN A 324 16.02 -0.45 -4.14
CA ASN A 324 16.76 0.80 -3.99
C ASN A 324 18.11 0.73 -4.72
N ARG A 325 18.88 -0.33 -4.49
CA ARG A 325 20.20 -0.57 -5.12
C ARG A 325 20.13 -0.63 -6.65
N ALA A 326 19.02 -1.10 -7.20
CA ALA A 326 18.78 -1.20 -8.64
C ALA A 326 18.29 0.10 -9.30
N GLY A 327 18.21 1.21 -8.54
CA GLY A 327 17.78 2.52 -9.01
C GLY A 327 16.35 2.91 -8.59
N GLY A 328 15.77 2.16 -7.66
CA GLY A 328 14.47 2.44 -7.06
C GLY A 328 13.32 2.45 -8.08
N ILE A 329 12.28 3.21 -7.75
CA ILE A 329 11.05 3.26 -8.54
C ILE A 329 11.26 3.95 -9.88
N ILE A 330 12.14 4.96 -9.93
CA ILE A 330 12.45 5.66 -11.17
C ILE A 330 13.09 4.72 -12.21
N ALA A 331 13.89 3.73 -11.78
CA ALA A 331 14.43 2.72 -12.70
C ALA A 331 13.33 1.85 -13.32
N ILE A 332 12.33 1.42 -12.55
CA ILE A 332 11.19 0.65 -13.09
C ILE A 332 10.38 1.50 -14.06
N MET A 333 10.07 2.75 -13.68
CA MET A 333 9.34 3.69 -14.55
C MET A 333 10.11 3.98 -15.85
N SER A 334 11.44 4.06 -15.78
CA SER A 334 12.31 4.23 -16.94
C SER A 334 12.20 3.06 -17.93
N GLU A 335 12.25 1.81 -17.46
CA GLU A 335 12.08 0.65 -18.34
C GLU A 335 10.68 0.58 -18.96
N LEU A 336 9.63 0.89 -18.19
CA LEU A 336 8.26 0.99 -18.70
C LEU A 336 8.10 2.11 -19.73
N ALA A 337 8.77 3.25 -19.54
CA ALA A 337 8.75 4.38 -20.47
C ALA A 337 9.41 4.03 -21.81
N LYS A 338 10.51 3.27 -21.82
CA LYS A 338 11.13 2.76 -23.06
C LYS A 338 10.16 1.90 -23.88
N GLY A 339 9.24 1.21 -23.21
CA GLY A 339 8.18 0.42 -23.84
C GLY A 339 6.93 1.20 -24.22
N GLY A 340 6.87 2.51 -23.95
CA GLY A 340 5.67 3.33 -24.14
C GLY A 340 4.49 2.90 -23.26
N LEU A 341 4.74 2.26 -22.11
CA LEU A 341 3.70 1.73 -21.21
C LEU A 341 3.22 2.73 -20.17
N VAL A 342 3.91 3.87 -20.04
CA VAL A 342 3.59 4.96 -19.09
C VAL A 342 3.61 6.30 -19.81
N ASP A 343 2.77 7.23 -19.36
CA ASP A 343 2.77 8.61 -19.85
C ASP A 343 3.84 9.42 -19.12
N THR A 344 4.87 9.85 -19.85
CA THR A 344 6.01 10.59 -19.28
C THR A 344 5.75 12.07 -19.06
N ASN A 345 4.59 12.60 -19.49
CA ASN A 345 4.24 14.02 -19.35
C ASN A 345 3.59 14.36 -18.01
N VAL A 346 3.19 13.35 -17.22
CA VAL A 346 2.55 13.56 -15.92
C VAL A 346 3.43 14.42 -15.01
N LYS A 347 2.82 15.37 -14.32
CA LYS A 347 3.50 16.29 -13.42
C LYS A 347 3.66 15.69 -12.04
N ARG A 348 4.65 16.19 -11.31
CA ARG A 348 5.01 15.75 -9.97
C ARG A 348 5.03 16.93 -9.01
N VAL A 349 5.03 16.62 -7.71
CA VAL A 349 5.02 17.59 -6.62
C VAL A 349 6.27 18.48 -6.58
N ASP A 350 7.36 18.04 -7.20
CA ASP A 350 8.60 18.82 -7.38
C ASP A 350 8.59 19.70 -8.64
N GLY A 351 7.49 19.71 -9.41
CA GLY A 351 7.29 20.48 -10.64
C GLY A 351 7.85 19.83 -11.91
N MET A 352 8.57 18.71 -11.77
CA MET A 352 9.11 17.95 -12.91
C MET A 352 8.01 17.15 -13.61
N THR A 353 8.22 16.81 -14.88
CA THR A 353 7.50 15.71 -15.53
C THR A 353 8.12 14.36 -15.13
N LEU A 354 7.41 13.26 -15.41
CA LEU A 354 8.00 11.93 -15.28
C LEU A 354 9.22 11.75 -16.23
N ALA A 355 9.23 12.36 -17.42
CA ALA A 355 10.39 12.37 -18.31
C ALA A 355 11.61 13.02 -17.64
N ASP A 356 11.43 14.21 -17.06
CA ASP A 356 12.51 14.98 -16.43
C ASP A 356 13.11 14.21 -15.24
N VAL A 357 12.27 13.57 -14.41
CA VAL A 357 12.75 12.81 -13.26
C VAL A 357 13.43 11.51 -13.69
N ILE A 358 12.98 10.85 -14.76
CA ILE A 358 13.66 9.68 -15.34
C ILE A 358 15.05 10.07 -15.84
N ASP A 359 15.16 11.19 -16.56
CA ASP A 359 16.44 11.66 -17.09
C ASP A 359 17.43 12.01 -15.96
N LYS A 360 16.94 12.67 -14.90
CA LYS A 360 17.77 13.13 -13.78
C LYS A 360 18.11 12.06 -12.74
N TYR A 361 17.18 11.13 -12.47
CA TYR A 361 17.32 10.12 -11.41
C TYR A 361 17.46 8.68 -11.92
N GLY A 362 17.25 8.40 -13.20
CA GLY A 362 17.45 7.05 -13.74
C GLY A 362 18.92 6.67 -13.72
N ILE A 363 19.31 5.61 -13.00
CA ILE A 363 20.73 5.23 -12.86
C ILE A 363 21.41 4.77 -14.15
N THR A 364 20.62 4.49 -15.19
CA THR A 364 21.09 4.17 -16.55
C THR A 364 21.03 5.37 -17.50
N SER A 365 20.57 6.53 -17.02
CA SER A 365 20.52 7.77 -17.79
C SER A 365 21.93 8.36 -17.93
N PRO A 366 22.29 8.92 -19.10
CA PRO A 366 23.53 9.69 -19.24
C PRO A 366 23.54 10.97 -18.39
N ASN A 367 22.37 11.46 -17.97
CA ASN A 367 22.19 12.70 -17.21
C ASN A 367 21.94 12.47 -15.70
N VAL A 368 22.19 11.25 -15.21
CA VAL A 368 21.98 10.90 -13.80
C VAL A 368 22.76 11.84 -12.88
N CYS A 369 22.08 12.41 -11.88
CA CYS A 369 22.73 13.30 -10.92
C CYS A 369 23.42 12.52 -9.78
N GLU A 370 24.44 13.14 -9.17
CA GLU A 370 25.16 12.55 -8.03
C GLU A 370 24.24 12.24 -6.84
N GLU A 371 23.22 13.08 -6.63
CA GLU A 371 22.22 12.88 -5.59
C GLU A 371 21.45 11.56 -5.78
N ALA A 372 21.06 11.24 -7.02
CA ALA A 372 20.39 9.98 -7.35
C ALA A 372 21.29 8.79 -7.06
N VAL A 373 22.56 8.82 -7.52
CA VAL A 373 23.54 7.76 -7.24
C VAL A 373 23.72 7.57 -5.73
N LYS A 374 23.85 8.65 -4.97
CA LYS A 374 23.98 8.60 -3.51
C LYS A 374 22.74 8.01 -2.84
N LYS A 375 21.53 8.36 -3.29
CA LYS A 375 20.26 7.80 -2.78
C LYS A 375 20.18 6.30 -3.01
N TYR A 376 20.43 5.84 -4.24
CA TYR A 376 20.30 4.42 -4.60
C TYR A 376 21.43 3.54 -4.06
N LYS A 377 22.57 4.12 -3.68
CA LYS A 377 23.61 3.38 -2.95
C LYS A 377 23.29 3.16 -1.47
N SER A 378 22.23 3.74 -0.90
CA SER A 378 21.85 3.51 0.51
C SER A 378 21.67 2.01 0.77
N ALA A 379 22.35 1.49 1.79
CA ALA A 379 22.32 0.08 2.15
C ALA A 379 21.80 -0.14 3.58
N ALA A 380 21.37 -1.37 3.85
CA ALA A 380 21.09 -1.84 5.20
C ALA A 380 22.40 -1.96 6.00
N ALA A 381 22.33 -1.70 7.31
CA ALA A 381 23.44 -1.89 8.22
C ALA A 381 23.54 -3.32 8.77
N GLY A 382 22.49 -4.13 8.66
CA GLY A 382 22.49 -5.54 9.04
C GLY A 382 22.58 -5.76 10.56
N LYS A 383 22.03 -4.84 11.35
CA LYS A 383 22.07 -4.88 12.81
C LYS A 383 20.77 -4.34 13.41
N PHE A 384 20.47 -4.76 14.64
CA PHE A 384 19.30 -4.26 15.35
C PHE A 384 19.35 -2.74 15.52
N ASN A 385 18.33 -2.01 15.07
CA ASN A 385 18.33 -0.55 15.06
C ASN A 385 16.93 0.09 15.01
N LEU A 386 16.56 0.85 16.03
CA LEU A 386 15.23 1.49 16.13
C LEU A 386 15.23 2.99 15.81
N VAL A 387 16.36 3.55 15.36
CA VAL A 387 16.54 5.00 15.19
C VAL A 387 16.59 5.37 13.71
N LEU A 388 15.67 6.25 13.29
CA LEU A 388 15.63 6.80 11.94
C LEU A 388 16.94 7.51 11.59
N GLY A 389 17.46 7.27 10.40
CA GLY A 389 18.62 8.02 9.87
C GLY A 389 19.92 7.91 10.67
N SER A 390 20.06 6.88 11.51
CA SER A 390 21.18 6.69 12.43
C SER A 390 22.43 6.05 11.80
N GLN A 391 22.36 5.56 10.56
CA GLN A 391 23.48 4.91 9.86
C GLN A 391 23.66 5.44 8.43
N ASP A 392 24.87 5.33 7.87
CA ASP A 392 25.24 5.81 6.53
C ASP A 392 26.04 4.76 5.72
N VAL A 393 25.63 3.50 5.79
CA VAL A 393 26.22 2.39 5.03
C VAL A 393 25.79 2.47 3.57
N TYR A 394 26.76 2.38 2.66
CA TYR A 394 26.52 2.42 1.23
C TYR A 394 26.99 1.15 0.52
N TYR A 395 26.23 0.68 -0.48
CA TYR A 395 26.70 -0.30 -1.44
C TYR A 395 27.86 0.26 -2.25
N LYS A 396 28.86 -0.58 -2.51
CA LYS A 396 30.01 -0.21 -3.36
C LYS A 396 29.54 0.11 -4.79
N GLU A 397 28.67 -0.75 -5.31
CA GLU A 397 28.17 -0.73 -6.69
C GLU A 397 26.65 -0.84 -6.72
N LEU A 398 26.04 -0.11 -7.66
CA LEU A 398 24.61 -0.22 -7.96
C LEU A 398 24.32 -1.50 -8.75
N ASP A 399 23.08 -1.97 -8.70
CA ASP A 399 22.62 -3.06 -9.56
C ASP A 399 22.10 -2.46 -10.89
N THR A 400 22.96 -2.52 -11.91
CA THR A 400 22.65 -2.05 -13.27
C THR A 400 22.36 -3.20 -14.23
N ASP A 401 22.29 -4.45 -13.76
CA ASP A 401 22.04 -5.61 -14.60
C ASP A 401 20.54 -5.72 -14.93
N ARG A 402 20.16 -5.31 -16.14
CA ARG A 402 18.77 -5.36 -16.62
C ARG A 402 18.33 -6.71 -17.19
N ALA A 403 19.23 -7.69 -17.28
CA ALA A 403 18.86 -9.04 -17.70
C ALA A 403 18.64 -9.97 -16.49
N GLY A 404 19.54 -9.94 -15.51
CA GLY A 404 19.57 -10.86 -14.36
C GLY A 404 19.35 -10.23 -12.98
N GLY A 405 19.38 -8.90 -12.88
CA GLY A 405 19.32 -8.13 -11.63
C GLY A 405 17.93 -8.07 -10.99
N CYS A 406 17.79 -7.19 -10.01
CA CYS A 406 16.54 -6.98 -9.25
C CYS A 406 15.45 -6.31 -10.09
N ILE A 407 15.84 -5.40 -10.99
CA ILE A 407 14.95 -4.74 -11.95
C ILE A 407 15.42 -5.12 -13.35
N ARG A 408 14.53 -5.70 -14.15
CA ARG A 408 14.82 -6.16 -15.51
C ARG A 408 14.25 -5.23 -16.58
N ASP A 409 14.83 -5.27 -17.76
CA ASP A 409 14.25 -4.65 -18.95
C ASP A 409 13.07 -5.45 -19.51
N LEU A 410 12.42 -4.91 -20.54
CA LEU A 410 11.23 -5.49 -21.16
C LEU A 410 11.51 -6.83 -21.88
N GLU A 411 12.73 -7.02 -22.41
CA GLU A 411 13.11 -8.25 -23.13
C GLU A 411 13.31 -9.41 -22.15
N HIS A 412 13.88 -9.12 -20.97
CA HIS A 412 14.22 -10.09 -19.93
C HIS A 412 13.19 -10.15 -18.80
N ALA A 413 12.02 -9.54 -18.98
CA ALA A 413 10.92 -9.56 -18.03
C ALA A 413 10.63 -10.98 -17.52
N TYR A 414 10.27 -11.10 -16.25
CA TYR A 414 9.93 -12.39 -15.64
C TYR A 414 8.72 -13.06 -16.31
N SER A 415 7.75 -12.24 -16.74
CA SER A 415 6.57 -12.67 -17.48
C SER A 415 6.07 -11.53 -18.36
N LYS A 416 5.51 -11.87 -19.52
CA LYS A 416 4.89 -10.89 -20.44
C LYS A 416 3.51 -10.46 -19.96
N ASP A 417 2.74 -11.40 -19.42
CA ASP A 417 1.52 -11.12 -18.67
C ASP A 417 1.92 -10.69 -17.25
N GLY A 418 1.40 -9.54 -16.80
CA GLY A 418 1.91 -8.84 -15.62
C GLY A 418 1.78 -9.57 -14.29
N GLY A 419 2.25 -8.93 -13.21
CA GLY A 419 2.28 -9.53 -11.87
C GLY A 419 0.95 -9.55 -11.09
N LEU A 420 -0.10 -8.99 -11.68
CA LEU A 420 -1.48 -8.98 -11.19
C LEU A 420 -2.43 -9.34 -12.33
N ALA A 421 -3.58 -9.93 -12.01
CA ALA A 421 -4.66 -10.16 -12.98
C ALA A 421 -6.03 -9.93 -12.35
N VAL A 422 -6.96 -9.45 -13.18
CA VAL A 422 -8.38 -9.34 -12.87
C VAL A 422 -9.10 -10.52 -13.50
N LEU A 423 -9.91 -11.25 -12.74
CA LEU A 423 -10.74 -12.34 -13.26
C LEU A 423 -12.21 -11.96 -13.10
N LYS A 424 -13.05 -12.40 -14.04
CA LYS A 424 -14.51 -12.28 -13.97
C LYS A 424 -15.17 -13.63 -14.21
N GLY A 425 -16.42 -13.79 -13.81
CA GLY A 425 -17.19 -14.99 -14.10
C GLY A 425 -18.42 -15.08 -13.22
N ASN A 426 -19.10 -16.23 -13.22
CA ASN A 426 -20.37 -16.37 -12.50
C ASN A 426 -20.23 -16.26 -10.97
N ILE A 427 -19.03 -16.47 -10.41
CA ILE A 427 -18.76 -16.24 -8.97
C ILE A 427 -18.38 -14.77 -8.69
N ALA A 428 -17.61 -14.15 -9.59
CA ALA A 428 -17.04 -12.81 -9.45
C ALA A 428 -17.55 -11.91 -10.60
N GLN A 429 -18.79 -11.47 -10.49
CA GLN A 429 -19.50 -10.76 -11.57
C GLN A 429 -18.89 -9.38 -11.83
N ASP A 430 -18.55 -8.66 -10.77
CA ASP A 430 -17.90 -7.34 -10.84
C ASP A 430 -16.36 -7.44 -10.82
N GLY A 431 -15.86 -8.67 -10.61
CA GLY A 431 -14.46 -9.03 -10.71
C GLY A 431 -13.82 -9.46 -9.39
N CYS A 432 -12.60 -9.95 -9.49
CA CYS A 432 -11.72 -10.30 -8.39
C CYS A 432 -10.25 -10.16 -8.82
N VAL A 433 -9.32 -10.21 -7.87
CA VAL A 433 -7.90 -9.95 -8.11
C VAL A 433 -7.03 -11.12 -7.67
N VAL A 434 -6.05 -11.48 -8.50
CA VAL A 434 -5.02 -12.47 -8.21
C VAL A 434 -3.62 -11.91 -8.49
N LYS A 435 -2.66 -12.26 -7.63
CA LYS A 435 -1.25 -11.89 -7.77
C LYS A 435 -0.47 -12.93 -8.56
N THR A 436 -0.59 -12.89 -9.88
CA THR A 436 0.03 -13.85 -10.82
C THR A 436 1.55 -13.97 -10.66
N ALA A 437 2.25 -12.91 -10.24
CA ALA A 437 3.70 -12.96 -10.00
C ALA A 437 4.12 -14.00 -8.95
N GLY A 438 3.22 -14.30 -8.01
CA GLY A 438 3.40 -15.28 -6.94
C GLY A 438 2.72 -16.62 -7.19
N VAL A 439 2.10 -16.85 -8.36
CA VAL A 439 1.43 -18.12 -8.71
C VAL A 439 2.34 -18.96 -9.59
N ASP A 440 2.49 -20.25 -9.24
CA ASP A 440 3.22 -21.22 -10.07
C ASP A 440 2.46 -21.47 -11.39
N GLU A 441 3.19 -21.51 -12.52
CA GLU A 441 2.59 -21.66 -13.85
C GLU A 441 1.77 -22.95 -13.99
N SER A 442 2.14 -24.02 -13.28
CA SER A 442 1.44 -25.30 -13.33
C SER A 442 -0.01 -25.25 -12.82
N ILE A 443 -0.37 -24.20 -12.05
CA ILE A 443 -1.71 -23.99 -11.49
C ILE A 443 -2.38 -22.71 -11.99
N TRP A 444 -1.92 -22.13 -13.10
CA TRP A 444 -2.61 -21.01 -13.75
C TRP A 444 -4.01 -21.37 -14.24
N LYS A 445 -4.23 -22.66 -14.53
CA LYS A 445 -5.55 -23.25 -14.71
C LYS A 445 -5.75 -24.27 -13.60
N PHE A 446 -6.77 -24.08 -12.80
CA PHE A 446 -7.05 -24.94 -11.66
C PHE A 446 -8.53 -25.30 -11.62
N THR A 447 -8.83 -26.58 -11.41
CA THR A 447 -10.20 -27.08 -11.27
C THR A 447 -10.25 -28.02 -10.08
N GLY A 448 -11.16 -27.76 -9.15
CA GLY A 448 -11.25 -28.54 -7.92
C GLY A 448 -12.58 -28.39 -7.20
N PRO A 449 -12.92 -29.34 -6.31
CA PRO A 449 -14.10 -29.24 -5.47
C PRO A 449 -13.92 -28.16 -4.39
N ALA A 450 -15.01 -27.46 -4.08
CA ALA A 450 -15.03 -26.43 -3.05
C ALA A 450 -14.96 -27.03 -1.63
N LYS A 451 -14.19 -26.38 -0.76
CA LYS A 451 -14.21 -26.52 0.71
C LYS A 451 -14.60 -25.18 1.30
N VAL A 452 -15.84 -25.06 1.76
CA VAL A 452 -16.45 -23.79 2.13
C VAL A 452 -16.32 -23.54 3.62
N PHE A 453 -15.79 -22.37 3.95
CA PHE A 453 -15.68 -21.83 5.30
C PHE A 453 -16.33 -20.46 5.34
N ASP A 454 -16.97 -20.14 6.46
CA ASP A 454 -17.61 -18.85 6.70
C ASP A 454 -16.74 -17.94 7.56
N SER A 455 -15.48 -18.29 7.83
CA SER A 455 -14.54 -17.44 8.55
C SER A 455 -13.10 -17.85 8.29
N GLN A 456 -12.17 -16.91 8.49
CA GLN A 456 -10.73 -17.22 8.49
C GLN A 456 -10.41 -18.34 9.50
N ASP A 457 -10.92 -18.24 10.73
CA ASP A 457 -10.57 -19.18 11.81
C ASP A 457 -11.01 -20.60 11.46
N ALA A 458 -12.23 -20.78 10.95
CA ALA A 458 -12.71 -22.07 10.49
C ALA A 458 -11.88 -22.64 9.33
N ALA A 459 -11.41 -21.78 8.42
CA ALA A 459 -10.55 -22.19 7.32
C ALA A 459 -9.17 -22.63 7.84
N CYS A 460 -8.56 -21.88 8.76
CA CYS A 460 -7.30 -22.22 9.42
C CYS A 460 -7.40 -23.58 10.12
N ASP A 461 -8.44 -23.79 10.94
CA ASP A 461 -8.68 -25.06 11.61
C ASP A 461 -8.88 -26.20 10.61
N GLY A 462 -9.63 -25.94 9.52
CA GLY A 462 -9.86 -26.91 8.45
C GLY A 462 -8.57 -27.33 7.74
N ILE A 463 -7.67 -26.39 7.47
CA ILE A 463 -6.38 -26.65 6.83
C ILE A 463 -5.47 -27.46 7.76
N LEU A 464 -5.29 -27.00 9.01
CA LEU A 464 -4.39 -27.65 9.97
C LEU A 464 -4.88 -29.04 10.40
N ALA A 465 -6.20 -29.23 10.52
CA ALA A 465 -6.81 -30.52 10.83
C ALA A 465 -6.88 -31.48 9.62
N GLY A 466 -6.41 -31.08 8.43
CA GLY A 466 -6.39 -31.91 7.24
C GLY A 466 -7.75 -32.14 6.57
N LYS A 467 -8.73 -31.25 6.81
CA LYS A 467 -10.00 -31.25 6.05
C LYS A 467 -9.80 -30.76 4.61
N VAL A 468 -8.80 -29.91 4.39
CA VAL A 468 -8.34 -29.46 3.07
C VAL A 468 -7.25 -30.41 2.59
N VAL A 469 -7.40 -30.91 1.36
CA VAL A 469 -6.47 -31.83 0.71
C VAL A 469 -6.10 -31.36 -0.69
N SER A 470 -5.07 -31.99 -1.26
CA SER A 470 -4.63 -31.77 -2.64
C SER A 470 -5.80 -31.75 -3.62
N GLY A 471 -5.85 -30.73 -4.49
CA GLY A 471 -6.91 -30.54 -5.47
C GLY A 471 -8.09 -29.68 -5.01
N ASP A 472 -8.23 -29.39 -3.71
CA ASP A 472 -9.34 -28.57 -3.20
C ASP A 472 -9.24 -27.08 -3.59
N VAL A 473 -10.40 -26.44 -3.71
CA VAL A 473 -10.55 -24.98 -3.73
C VAL A 473 -11.14 -24.54 -2.40
N VAL A 474 -10.33 -23.91 -1.55
CA VAL A 474 -10.76 -23.35 -0.27
C VAL A 474 -11.53 -22.06 -0.53
N VAL A 475 -12.79 -22.00 -0.11
CA VAL A 475 -13.69 -20.86 -0.30
C VAL A 475 -13.97 -20.24 1.07
N ILE A 476 -13.47 -19.03 1.31
CA ILE A 476 -13.73 -18.30 2.57
C ILE A 476 -14.71 -17.17 2.28
N THR A 477 -15.92 -17.28 2.81
CA THR A 477 -17.02 -16.35 2.49
C THR A 477 -17.35 -15.41 3.64
N HIS A 478 -18.11 -14.36 3.31
CA HIS A 478 -18.58 -13.37 4.28
C HIS A 478 -17.43 -12.66 5.01
N GLU A 479 -16.27 -12.53 4.36
CA GLU A 479 -15.11 -11.80 4.86
C GLU A 479 -14.89 -10.49 4.08
N GLY A 480 -15.84 -10.10 3.22
CA GLY A 480 -15.83 -8.83 2.48
C GLY A 480 -16.05 -7.57 3.33
N PRO A 481 -16.13 -6.39 2.69
CA PRO A 481 -16.30 -5.11 3.38
C PRO A 481 -17.45 -5.08 4.40
N LYS A 482 -18.65 -5.55 4.03
CA LYS A 482 -19.82 -5.61 4.90
C LYS A 482 -19.88 -6.91 5.69
N GLY A 483 -19.51 -8.02 5.06
CA GLY A 483 -19.59 -9.35 5.63
C GLY A 483 -18.67 -9.54 6.82
N GLY A 484 -17.41 -9.09 6.71
CA GLY A 484 -16.40 -9.18 7.77
C GLY A 484 -16.96 -8.71 9.12
N PRO A 485 -17.39 -7.44 9.26
CA PRO A 485 -17.09 -6.29 8.41
C PRO A 485 -15.61 -5.88 8.48
N GLY A 486 -15.19 -5.02 7.55
CA GLY A 486 -13.82 -4.48 7.53
C GLY A 486 -12.87 -5.18 6.57
N MET A 487 -13.38 -6.13 5.78
CA MET A 487 -12.61 -6.84 4.74
C MET A 487 -11.25 -7.33 5.26
N GLN A 488 -11.26 -8.15 6.31
CA GLN A 488 -10.04 -8.48 7.05
C GLN A 488 -8.98 -9.11 6.14
N GLU A 489 -7.71 -8.78 6.42
CA GLU A 489 -6.59 -9.34 5.68
C GLU A 489 -6.27 -10.75 6.16
N MET A 490 -6.36 -11.71 5.26
CA MET A 490 -6.11 -13.11 5.57
C MET A 490 -4.74 -13.54 5.07
N LEU A 491 -3.80 -13.77 5.99
CA LEU A 491 -2.50 -14.35 5.68
C LEU A 491 -2.39 -15.77 6.22
N TYR A 492 -2.93 -16.06 7.42
CA TYR A 492 -2.80 -17.37 8.05
C TYR A 492 -3.32 -18.54 7.19
N PRO A 493 -4.50 -18.49 6.53
CA PRO A 493 -4.92 -19.58 5.65
C PRO A 493 -3.90 -19.88 4.56
N THR A 494 -3.28 -18.84 3.99
CA THR A 494 -2.28 -18.99 2.93
C THR A 494 -0.95 -19.54 3.46
N SER A 495 -0.52 -19.09 4.64
CA SER A 495 0.68 -19.60 5.31
C SER A 495 0.52 -21.06 5.73
N TYR A 496 -0.64 -21.45 6.24
CA TYR A 496 -0.91 -22.83 6.65
C TYR A 496 -1.05 -23.79 5.47
N ILE A 497 -1.60 -23.33 4.34
CA ILE A 497 -1.57 -24.12 3.11
C ILE A 497 -0.11 -24.42 2.69
N LYS A 498 0.80 -23.46 2.83
CA LYS A 498 2.23 -23.68 2.55
C LYS A 498 2.91 -24.58 3.58
N SER A 499 2.64 -24.40 4.88
CA SER A 499 3.23 -25.24 5.93
C SER A 499 2.77 -26.69 5.82
N ARG A 500 1.58 -26.93 5.25
CA ARG A 500 1.08 -28.27 4.91
C ARG A 500 1.53 -28.78 3.52
N HIS A 501 2.42 -28.06 2.84
CA HIS A 501 2.92 -28.35 1.50
C HIS A 501 1.86 -28.41 0.39
N LEU A 502 0.72 -27.75 0.59
CA LEU A 502 -0.39 -27.68 -0.37
C LEU A 502 -0.36 -26.43 -1.26
N GLY A 503 0.68 -25.60 -1.16
CA GLY A 503 0.77 -24.30 -1.85
C GLY A 503 0.72 -24.34 -3.37
N LYS A 504 1.06 -25.49 -3.99
CA LYS A 504 0.93 -25.74 -5.43
C LYS A 504 -0.20 -26.71 -5.78
N GLU A 505 -0.99 -27.12 -4.79
CA GLU A 505 -1.97 -28.19 -4.93
C GLU A 505 -3.39 -27.73 -4.64
N CYS A 506 -3.56 -26.58 -3.99
CA CYS A 506 -4.86 -26.01 -3.66
C CYS A 506 -4.97 -24.55 -4.13
N ALA A 507 -6.20 -24.10 -4.32
CA ALA A 507 -6.54 -22.69 -4.51
C ALA A 507 -7.23 -22.14 -3.26
N LEU A 508 -7.09 -20.84 -3.00
CA LEU A 508 -7.90 -20.12 -2.02
C LEU A 508 -8.65 -18.98 -2.70
N ILE A 509 -9.94 -18.85 -2.44
CA ILE A 509 -10.77 -17.76 -2.94
C ILE A 509 -11.59 -17.13 -1.82
N THR A 510 -11.83 -15.82 -1.91
CA THR A 510 -12.60 -15.09 -0.90
C THR A 510 -13.20 -13.78 -1.42
N ASP A 511 -14.30 -13.34 -0.79
CA ASP A 511 -14.83 -11.98 -0.90
C ASP A 511 -14.09 -10.96 0.01
N GLY A 512 -13.26 -11.44 0.93
CA GLY A 512 -12.29 -10.65 1.69
C GLY A 512 -11.03 -10.34 0.88
N ARG A 513 -9.88 -10.24 1.56
CA ARG A 513 -8.59 -10.00 0.90
C ARG A 513 -7.49 -10.90 1.44
N PHE A 514 -6.52 -11.19 0.59
CA PHE A 514 -5.27 -11.84 0.97
C PHE A 514 -4.17 -10.81 1.14
N SER A 515 -3.19 -11.10 2.00
CA SER A 515 -2.11 -10.15 2.25
C SER A 515 -1.18 -9.97 1.06
N GLY A 516 -0.53 -8.80 0.97
CA GLY A 516 0.58 -8.58 0.04
C GLY A 516 1.75 -9.58 0.21
N GLY A 517 1.86 -10.19 1.40
CA GLY A 517 2.78 -11.28 1.74
C GLY A 517 2.38 -12.67 1.19
N THR A 518 1.23 -12.78 0.54
CA THR A 518 0.73 -14.04 -0.02
C THR A 518 1.48 -14.43 -1.29
N SER A 519 1.70 -15.74 -1.46
CA SER A 519 2.03 -16.38 -2.73
C SER A 519 1.32 -17.74 -2.83
N GLY A 520 1.22 -18.29 -4.04
CA GLY A 520 0.28 -19.37 -4.36
C GLY A 520 -1.00 -18.84 -5.02
N LEU A 521 -1.91 -19.74 -5.40
CA LEU A 521 -3.18 -19.39 -6.07
C LEU A 521 -4.19 -18.86 -5.04
N SER A 522 -4.09 -17.58 -4.71
CA SER A 522 -4.97 -16.90 -3.76
C SER A 522 -5.68 -15.73 -4.43
N ILE A 523 -7.01 -15.78 -4.48
CA ILE A 523 -7.86 -14.85 -5.23
C ILE A 523 -8.80 -14.12 -4.26
N GLY A 524 -8.56 -12.83 -4.07
CA GLY A 524 -9.36 -12.00 -3.17
C GLY A 524 -10.30 -11.07 -3.93
N HIS A 525 -11.04 -10.27 -3.16
CA HIS A 525 -11.88 -9.19 -3.65
C HIS A 525 -13.03 -9.66 -4.55
N ILE A 526 -13.48 -10.91 -4.39
CA ILE A 526 -14.63 -11.40 -5.16
C ILE A 526 -15.82 -10.50 -4.92
N SER A 527 -16.25 -9.84 -6.00
CA SER A 527 -17.30 -8.83 -6.00
C SER A 527 -18.45 -9.26 -6.93
N PRO A 528 -19.71 -9.13 -6.51
CA PRO A 528 -20.16 -8.69 -5.18
C PRO A 528 -19.79 -9.68 -4.05
N GLU A 529 -19.60 -9.16 -2.84
CA GLU A 529 -19.37 -10.00 -1.65
C GLU A 529 -20.62 -10.79 -1.24
N ALA A 530 -20.45 -11.87 -0.45
CA ALA A 530 -21.57 -12.72 -0.01
C ALA A 530 -22.63 -11.93 0.76
N ALA A 531 -22.21 -11.04 1.67
CA ALA A 531 -23.10 -10.22 2.49
C ALA A 531 -23.91 -9.18 1.67
N ALA A 532 -23.50 -8.90 0.44
CA ALA A 532 -24.19 -8.03 -0.50
C ALA A 532 -25.06 -8.80 -1.52
N GLY A 533 -25.18 -10.12 -1.39
CA GLY A 533 -25.95 -10.95 -2.32
C GLY A 533 -25.12 -11.62 -3.42
N GLY A 534 -23.79 -11.55 -3.36
CA GLY A 534 -22.89 -12.12 -4.37
C GLY A 534 -22.91 -13.65 -4.44
N ASN A 535 -22.68 -14.19 -5.65
CA ASN A 535 -22.78 -15.62 -5.92
C ASN A 535 -21.76 -16.48 -5.14
N ILE A 536 -20.65 -15.92 -4.67
CA ILE A 536 -19.73 -16.62 -3.76
C ILE A 536 -20.43 -17.11 -2.49
N GLY A 537 -21.44 -16.39 -2.00
CA GLY A 537 -22.24 -16.78 -0.84
C GLY A 537 -23.16 -17.97 -1.07
N LYS A 538 -23.28 -18.47 -2.30
CA LYS A 538 -24.13 -19.61 -2.69
C LYS A 538 -23.35 -20.91 -2.93
N ILE A 539 -22.02 -20.84 -2.85
CA ILE A 539 -21.16 -22.00 -3.04
C ILE A 539 -21.32 -22.96 -1.86
N GLN A 540 -21.37 -24.25 -2.17
CA GLN A 540 -21.49 -25.35 -1.23
C GLN A 540 -20.31 -26.31 -1.36
N ASP A 541 -20.03 -27.07 -0.29
CA ASP A 541 -18.99 -28.10 -0.31
C ASP A 541 -19.19 -29.07 -1.49
N GLY A 542 -18.09 -29.34 -2.22
CA GLY A 542 -18.08 -30.25 -3.35
C GLY A 542 -18.46 -29.63 -4.70
N ASP A 543 -18.95 -28.38 -4.74
CA ASP A 543 -19.14 -27.68 -6.01
C ASP A 543 -17.81 -27.57 -6.76
N ILE A 544 -17.82 -27.80 -8.07
CA ILE A 544 -16.60 -27.70 -8.87
C ILE A 544 -16.35 -26.24 -9.25
N ILE A 545 -15.18 -25.72 -8.90
CA ILE A 545 -14.74 -24.37 -9.26
C ILE A 545 -13.65 -24.46 -10.33
N GLU A 546 -13.78 -23.66 -11.38
CA GLU A 546 -12.84 -23.54 -12.48
C GLU A 546 -12.21 -22.13 -12.47
N ILE A 547 -10.88 -22.09 -12.36
CA ILE A 547 -10.06 -20.88 -12.41
C ILE A 547 -9.19 -20.96 -13.66
N ASP A 548 -9.24 -19.93 -14.50
CA ASP A 548 -8.40 -19.78 -15.69
C ASP A 548 -7.79 -18.37 -15.69
N ILE A 549 -6.56 -18.25 -15.17
CA ILE A 549 -5.83 -16.97 -15.14
C ILE A 549 -5.55 -16.47 -16.57
N PRO A 550 -5.02 -17.27 -17.51
CA PRO A 550 -4.85 -16.84 -18.90
C PRO A 550 -6.18 -16.41 -19.55
N GLY A 551 -7.26 -17.15 -19.29
CA GLY A 551 -8.60 -16.87 -19.79
C GLY A 551 -9.35 -15.73 -19.07
N ARG A 552 -8.82 -15.23 -17.95
CA ARG A 552 -9.43 -14.22 -17.08
C ARG A 552 -10.80 -14.63 -16.54
N ALA A 553 -10.95 -15.92 -16.21
CA ALA A 553 -12.21 -16.51 -15.81
C ALA A 553 -12.15 -17.18 -14.43
N ILE A 554 -13.24 -17.05 -13.67
CA ILE A 554 -13.48 -17.82 -12.43
C ILE A 554 -14.96 -18.19 -12.33
N ASN A 555 -15.27 -19.49 -12.36
CA ASN A 555 -16.65 -19.98 -12.40
C ASN A 555 -16.89 -21.15 -11.47
N VAL A 556 -18.12 -21.28 -10.97
CA VAL A 556 -18.64 -22.51 -10.38
C VAL A 556 -19.40 -23.28 -11.47
N LYS A 557 -19.21 -24.60 -11.53
CA LYS A 557 -19.72 -25.46 -12.59
C LYS A 557 -21.18 -25.85 -12.35
N LEU A 558 -22.03 -24.84 -12.34
CA LEU A 558 -23.49 -24.92 -12.17
C LEU A 558 -24.16 -24.20 -13.34
N THR A 559 -25.40 -24.57 -13.66
CA THR A 559 -26.17 -23.76 -14.61
C THR A 559 -26.60 -22.45 -13.98
N ASP A 560 -26.92 -21.45 -14.82
CA ASP A 560 -27.40 -20.16 -14.34
C ASP A 560 -28.70 -20.31 -13.54
N GLU A 561 -29.59 -21.24 -13.93
CA GLU A 561 -30.83 -21.54 -13.20
C GLU A 561 -30.55 -22.15 -11.83
N GLU A 562 -29.61 -23.10 -11.74
CA GLU A 562 -29.21 -23.71 -10.47
C GLU A 562 -28.60 -22.67 -9.53
N LEU A 563 -27.67 -21.86 -10.03
CA LEU A 563 -27.00 -20.82 -9.24
C LEU A 563 -27.96 -19.69 -8.84
N ALA A 564 -28.92 -19.34 -9.69
CA ALA A 564 -29.95 -18.36 -9.38
C ALA A 564 -30.94 -18.87 -8.30
N ALA A 565 -31.33 -20.15 -8.36
CA ALA A 565 -32.28 -20.75 -7.43
C ALA A 565 -31.68 -21.08 -6.05
N ARG A 566 -30.34 -21.20 -5.95
CA ARG A 566 -29.66 -21.54 -4.71
C ARG A 566 -29.78 -20.41 -3.65
N PRO A 567 -30.17 -20.75 -2.40
CA PRO A 567 -30.14 -19.79 -1.30
C PRO A 567 -28.69 -19.49 -0.89
N MET A 568 -28.50 -18.39 -0.16
CA MET A 568 -27.21 -18.14 0.50
C MET A 568 -26.92 -19.19 1.55
N THR A 569 -25.66 -19.65 1.58
CA THR A 569 -25.16 -20.56 2.61
C THR A 569 -25.28 -19.88 3.97
N PRO A 570 -25.92 -20.53 4.97
CA PRO A 570 -26.08 -19.94 6.29
C PRO A 570 -24.74 -19.66 6.98
N VAL A 571 -24.60 -18.48 7.58
CA VAL A 571 -23.44 -18.12 8.39
C VAL A 571 -23.58 -18.75 9.78
N THR A 572 -22.57 -19.51 10.19
CA THR A 572 -22.51 -20.26 11.46
C THR A 572 -21.56 -19.64 12.48
N ARG A 573 -20.56 -18.86 12.04
CA ARG A 573 -19.62 -18.17 12.92
C ARG A 573 -20.33 -17.28 13.95
N GLN A 574 -19.71 -17.16 15.12
CA GLN A 574 -20.08 -16.17 16.13
C GLN A 574 -19.05 -15.03 16.09
N ARG A 575 -19.49 -13.81 15.76
CA ARG A 575 -18.62 -12.64 15.67
C ARG A 575 -19.22 -11.45 16.39
N GLU A 576 -18.46 -10.86 17.29
CA GLU A 576 -18.86 -9.61 17.92
C GLU A 576 -18.57 -8.44 16.96
N VAL A 577 -19.61 -7.69 16.61
CA VAL A 577 -19.49 -6.52 15.73
C VAL A 577 -19.77 -5.26 16.53
N SER A 578 -18.72 -4.50 16.80
CA SER A 578 -18.77 -3.24 17.54
C SER A 578 -19.54 -2.14 16.79
N LYS A 579 -19.85 -1.04 17.48
CA LYS A 579 -20.58 0.10 16.88
C LYS A 579 -19.81 0.73 15.71
N SER A 580 -18.48 0.83 15.81
CA SER A 580 -17.64 1.39 14.75
C SER A 580 -17.64 0.51 13.50
N LEU A 581 -17.54 -0.81 13.66
CA LEU A 581 -17.62 -1.75 12.54
C LEU A 581 -19.01 -1.77 11.89
N LYS A 582 -20.09 -1.63 12.68
CA LYS A 582 -21.45 -1.45 12.15
C LYS A 582 -21.58 -0.19 11.31
N ALA A 583 -21.03 0.94 11.78
CA ALA A 583 -21.03 2.19 11.04
C ALA A 583 -20.26 2.06 9.72
N TYR A 584 -19.09 1.42 9.74
CA TYR A 584 -18.34 1.09 8.53
C TYR A 584 -19.19 0.25 7.56
N ALA A 585 -19.74 -0.87 8.01
CA ALA A 585 -20.53 -1.79 7.20
C ALA A 585 -21.75 -1.11 6.55
N SER A 586 -22.37 -0.14 7.22
CA SER A 586 -23.53 0.57 6.68
C SER A 586 -23.22 1.52 5.52
N MET A 587 -21.99 2.02 5.43
CA MET A 587 -21.61 3.05 4.44
C MET A 587 -20.67 2.53 3.36
N VAL A 588 -20.01 1.39 3.58
CA VAL A 588 -18.95 0.92 2.69
C VAL A 588 -19.48 0.41 1.34
N SER A 589 -18.78 0.74 0.27
CA SER A 589 -18.99 0.21 -1.08
C SER A 589 -18.33 -1.16 -1.26
N SER A 590 -18.58 -1.76 -2.42
CA SER A 590 -17.95 -3.02 -2.82
C SER A 590 -16.44 -2.86 -3.09
N ALA A 591 -15.69 -3.96 -3.03
CA ALA A 591 -14.24 -3.95 -3.21
C ALA A 591 -13.81 -3.49 -4.61
N ASP A 592 -14.56 -3.83 -5.66
CA ASP A 592 -14.37 -3.33 -7.04
C ASP A 592 -14.49 -1.79 -7.16
N LYS A 593 -15.06 -1.13 -6.15
CA LYS A 593 -15.20 0.33 -6.04
C LYS A 593 -14.26 0.93 -4.99
N GLY A 594 -13.23 0.19 -4.58
CA GLY A 594 -12.25 0.63 -3.59
C GLY A 594 -12.72 0.54 -2.13
N ALA A 595 -13.88 -0.07 -1.86
CA ALA A 595 -14.51 -0.10 -0.54
C ALA A 595 -14.51 1.27 0.15
N VAL A 596 -14.79 2.33 -0.60
CA VAL A 596 -14.96 3.70 -0.07
C VAL A 596 -16.27 3.82 0.69
N ARG A 597 -16.38 4.83 1.55
CA ARG A 597 -17.67 5.17 2.15
C ARG A 597 -18.51 5.95 1.15
N LEU A 598 -19.70 5.46 0.84
CA LEU A 598 -20.70 6.17 0.06
C LEU A 598 -21.65 6.85 1.04
N ILE A 599 -21.75 8.17 0.93
CA ILE A 599 -22.69 9.00 1.67
C ILE A 599 -23.53 9.66 0.57
N ASP A 600 -24.83 9.35 0.55
CA ASP A 600 -25.78 9.77 -0.49
C ASP A 600 -25.82 11.28 -0.75
#